data_AF-A0AAE3GXE4-F1
#
_entry.id   AF-A0AAE3GXE4-F1
#
_cell.length_a   1.000
_cell.length_b   1.000
_cell.length_c   1.000
_cell.angle_alpha   90.00
_cell.angle_beta   90.00
_cell.angle_gamma   90.00
#
_symmetry.space_group_name_H-M   'P 1'
#
loop_
_entity.id
_entity.type
_entity.pdbx_description
1 polymer ?
#
loop_
_entity_poly.entity_id
_entity_poly.type
_entity_poly.pdbx_seq_one_letter_code
_entity_poly.pdbx_strand_id
1 'polypeptide(L)'
;MIITELDKILPISEAAETNRDPVEEITHGDCLLAIIIPANFSQPGIKFFTPNSLSQQLAYMNHPAGKVIQPHVHNPVSREVFYTQEVLFIRKGKLRVDFYTQDQQYIDSRLLQVGDVILLIAGGHGFEAIEDLEMIEVKQGPYVGEQDKTRFSGISAAQVNLVT
;
A
#
# COMPACT_ATOMS: atom_id res chain seq x y z
N MET A 1 65.14 -11.34 1.50
CA MET A 1 63.82 -11.52 0.88
C MET A 1 63.11 -10.17 0.95
N ILE A 2 63.09 -9.47 -0.17
CA ILE A 2 62.27 -8.27 -0.42
C ILE A 2 60.80 -8.69 -0.24
N ILE A 3 59.94 -7.93 0.45
CA ILE A 3 58.74 -7.21 -0.08
C ILE A 3 58.23 -6.19 0.98
N THR A 4 57.96 -4.98 0.50
CA THR A 4 57.27 -3.81 1.08
C THR A 4 55.74 -3.96 1.10
N GLU A 5 55.03 -3.31 2.03
CA GLU A 5 53.63 -2.79 1.91
C GLU A 5 53.38 -1.94 3.19
N LEU A 6 53.28 -0.60 3.22
CA LEU A 6 52.48 0.40 2.50
C LEU A 6 50.95 0.21 2.65
N ASP A 7 50.39 1.06 3.52
CA ASP A 7 49.03 1.60 3.58
C ASP A 7 47.82 0.68 3.36
N LYS A 8 47.10 0.42 4.45
CA LYS A 8 45.63 0.31 4.40
C LYS A 8 45.01 1.19 5.48
N ILE A 9 44.75 2.43 5.06
CA ILE A 9 43.74 3.31 5.63
C ILE A 9 42.42 2.53 5.63
N LEU A 10 41.87 2.28 6.82
CA LEU A 10 40.50 1.75 6.95
C LEU A 10 39.53 2.80 6.41
N PRO A 11 38.64 2.48 5.45
CA PRO A 11 37.61 3.42 5.07
C PRO A 11 36.64 3.61 6.23
N ILE A 12 36.33 4.88 6.45
CA ILE A 12 35.32 5.42 7.35
C ILE A 12 34.01 4.67 7.06
N SER A 13 33.32 4.24 8.12
CA SER A 13 32.00 3.64 8.03
C SER A 13 31.06 4.55 7.25
N GLU A 14 30.61 4.12 6.08
CA GLU A 14 29.40 4.64 5.47
C GLU A 14 28.28 4.46 6.50
N ALA A 15 27.78 5.58 7.01
CA ALA A 15 26.58 5.60 7.82
C ALA A 15 25.49 4.89 7.00
N ALA A 16 24.87 3.87 7.60
CA ALA A 16 23.78 3.13 7.00
C ALA A 16 22.75 4.11 6.44
N GLU A 17 22.65 4.20 5.11
CA GLU A 17 21.47 4.74 4.47
C GLU A 17 20.30 3.94 5.03
N THR A 18 19.49 4.60 5.85
CA THR A 18 18.24 4.01 6.32
C THR A 18 17.37 3.84 5.09
N ASN A 19 17.44 2.66 4.50
CA ASN A 19 16.60 2.21 3.40
C ASN A 19 15.17 2.16 3.96
N ARG A 20 14.49 3.30 3.98
CA ARG A 20 13.07 3.35 4.30
C ARG A 20 12.38 2.50 3.26
N ASP A 21 11.59 1.55 3.72
CA ASP A 21 10.69 0.81 2.85
C ASP A 21 9.85 1.85 2.09
N PRO A 22 9.86 1.86 0.75
CA PRO A 22 9.08 2.85 0.00
C PRO A 22 7.57 2.64 0.18
N VAL A 23 7.16 1.52 0.76
CA VAL A 23 5.76 1.25 1.11
C VAL A 23 5.36 2.02 2.36
N GLU A 24 4.23 2.71 2.27
CA GLU A 24 3.66 3.48 3.37
C GLU A 24 2.52 2.70 4.03
N GLU A 25 2.57 2.57 5.36
CA GLU A 25 1.44 2.11 6.18
C GLU A 25 0.77 3.32 6.83
N ILE A 26 -0.52 3.50 6.57
CA ILE A 26 -1.32 4.58 7.14
C ILE A 26 -2.02 4.02 8.37
N THR A 27 -1.70 4.56 9.54
CA THR A 27 -2.20 4.07 10.83
C THR A 27 -2.87 5.18 11.62
N HIS A 28 -3.87 4.80 12.43
CA HIS A 28 -4.47 5.67 13.43
C HIS A 28 -4.55 4.93 14.77
N GLY A 29 -3.66 5.27 15.70
CA GLY A 29 -3.38 4.42 16.86
C GLY A 29 -2.88 3.05 16.40
N ASP A 30 -3.46 1.98 16.92
CA ASP A 30 -3.12 0.59 16.55
C ASP A 30 -3.91 0.09 15.32
N CYS A 31 -4.72 0.95 14.68
CA CYS A 31 -5.53 0.59 13.53
C CYS A 31 -4.79 0.87 12.21
N LEU A 32 -4.56 -0.17 11.42
CA LEU A 32 -4.03 -0.05 10.05
C LEU A 32 -5.17 0.31 9.09
N LEU A 33 -5.14 1.52 8.54
CA LEU A 33 -6.16 2.06 7.66
C LEU A 33 -5.89 1.71 6.20
N ALA A 34 -4.64 1.81 5.76
CA ALA A 34 -4.26 1.55 4.39
C ALA A 34 -2.77 1.21 4.23
N ILE A 35 -2.44 0.61 3.08
CA ILE A 35 -1.06 0.39 2.63
C ILE A 35 -0.94 0.97 1.22
N ILE A 36 0.07 1.81 0.99
CA ILE A 36 0.41 2.35 -0.33
C ILE A 36 1.73 1.74 -0.81
N ILE A 37 1.68 1.07 -1.96
CA ILE A 37 2.87 0.61 -2.70
C ILE A 37 3.11 1.61 -3.83
N PRO A 38 4.22 2.37 -3.82
CA PRO A 38 4.49 3.34 -4.87
C PRO A 38 4.88 2.64 -6.17
N ALA A 39 4.64 3.31 -7.30
CA ALA A 39 4.91 2.80 -8.65
C ALA A 39 6.36 2.34 -8.87
N ASN A 40 7.31 2.93 -8.15
CA ASN A 40 8.73 2.62 -8.23
C ASN A 40 9.19 1.53 -7.24
N PHE A 41 8.28 0.92 -6.46
CA PHE A 41 8.63 -0.18 -5.57
C PHE A 41 9.19 -1.36 -6.37
N SER A 42 10.36 -1.85 -5.99
CA SER A 42 10.98 -3.03 -6.59
C SER A 42 11.83 -3.77 -5.57
N GLN A 43 11.56 -5.07 -5.41
CA GLN A 43 12.34 -5.96 -4.57
C GLN A 43 12.32 -7.37 -5.16
N PRO A 44 13.48 -8.06 -5.31
CA PRO A 44 13.49 -9.45 -5.74
C PRO A 44 12.67 -10.36 -4.83
N GLY A 45 12.00 -11.35 -5.42
CA GLY A 45 11.23 -12.36 -4.70
C GLY A 45 9.77 -11.98 -4.50
N ILE A 46 9.17 -12.51 -3.43
CA ILE A 46 7.78 -12.25 -3.02
C ILE A 46 7.83 -11.47 -1.71
N LYS A 47 7.08 -10.37 -1.64
CA LYS A 47 6.89 -9.60 -0.41
C LYS A 47 5.41 -9.44 -0.15
N PHE A 48 4.95 -9.95 0.99
CA PHE A 48 3.61 -9.67 1.50
C PHE A 48 3.66 -8.39 2.33
N PHE A 49 2.67 -7.52 2.16
CA PHE A 49 2.53 -6.28 2.93
C PHE A 49 1.43 -6.38 3.99
N THR A 50 0.60 -7.42 3.91
CA THR A 50 -0.52 -7.64 4.81
C THR A 50 -0.21 -8.71 5.85
N PRO A 51 -0.62 -8.55 7.13
CA PRO A 51 -0.56 -9.64 8.08
C PRO A 51 -1.54 -10.75 7.68
N ASN A 52 -1.23 -12.00 8.07
CA ASN A 52 -2.03 -13.19 7.74
C ASN A 52 -3.47 -13.14 8.29
N SER A 53 -3.76 -12.24 9.24
CA SER A 53 -5.09 -12.03 9.82
C SER A 53 -6.03 -11.23 8.93
N LEU A 54 -5.55 -10.50 7.91
CA LEU A 54 -6.42 -9.76 7.00
C LEU A 54 -7.12 -10.69 6.01
N SER A 55 -8.39 -10.40 5.75
CA SER A 55 -9.25 -11.13 4.81
C SER A 55 -8.78 -10.99 3.36
N GLN A 56 -8.06 -9.90 3.03
CA GLN A 56 -7.42 -9.68 1.74
C GLN A 56 -5.90 -9.58 1.92
N GLN A 57 -5.15 -10.24 1.03
CA GLN A 57 -3.69 -10.24 1.04
C GLN A 57 -3.16 -9.42 -0.14
N LEU A 58 -2.17 -8.57 0.12
CA LEU A 58 -1.47 -7.80 -0.89
C LEU A 58 0.01 -8.21 -0.91
N ALA A 59 0.48 -8.63 -2.08
CA ALA A 59 1.87 -9.02 -2.27
C ALA A 59 2.44 -8.49 -3.59
N TYR A 60 3.70 -8.08 -3.56
CA TYR A 60 4.51 -7.78 -4.75
C TYR A 60 5.35 -9.00 -5.09
N MET A 61 5.46 -9.31 -6.37
CA MET A 61 6.26 -10.43 -6.88
C MET A 61 7.16 -9.97 -8.02
N ASN A 62 8.46 -10.16 -7.87
CA ASN A 62 9.46 -9.91 -8.91
C ASN A 62 10.38 -11.13 -9.02
N HIS A 63 10.36 -11.75 -10.20
CA HIS A 63 11.15 -12.94 -10.49
C HIS A 63 12.00 -12.73 -11.74
N PRO A 64 13.23 -13.28 -11.77
CA PRO A 64 14.03 -13.26 -12.98
C PRO A 64 13.35 -14.07 -14.09
N ALA A 65 13.66 -13.72 -15.33
CA ALA A 65 13.22 -14.48 -16.50
C ALA A 65 13.60 -15.96 -16.37
N GLY A 66 12.65 -16.85 -16.70
CA GLY A 66 12.83 -18.31 -16.60
C GLY A 66 12.44 -18.93 -15.25
N LYS A 67 12.10 -18.13 -14.22
CA LYS A 67 11.53 -18.67 -12.98
C LYS A 67 10.17 -19.34 -13.26
N VAL A 68 10.06 -20.60 -12.88
CA VAL A 68 8.78 -21.34 -12.91
C VAL A 68 8.10 -21.22 -11.55
N ILE A 69 6.86 -20.74 -11.54
CA ILE A 69 5.94 -20.83 -10.39
C ILE A 69 5.15 -22.12 -10.56
N GLN A 70 5.16 -23.00 -9.55
CA GLN A 70 4.47 -24.27 -9.64
C GLN A 70 2.94 -24.07 -9.73
N PRO A 71 2.24 -24.73 -10.68
CA PRO A 71 0.78 -24.73 -10.71
C PRO A 71 0.21 -25.30 -9.42
N HIS A 72 -0.81 -24.66 -8.86
CA HIS A 72 -1.49 -25.13 -7.66
C HIS A 72 -2.96 -24.69 -7.67
N VAL A 73 -3.76 -25.36 -6.85
CA VAL A 73 -5.15 -24.98 -6.54
C VAL A 73 -5.25 -24.65 -5.06
N HIS A 74 -6.17 -23.76 -4.71
CA HIS A 74 -6.42 -23.44 -3.31
C HIS A 74 -7.36 -24.47 -2.66
N ASN A 75 -7.04 -24.87 -1.44
CA ASN A 75 -7.89 -25.76 -0.66
C ASN A 75 -9.17 -25.03 -0.21
N PRO A 76 -10.29 -25.75 -0.06
CA PRO A 76 -11.48 -25.18 0.56
C PRO A 76 -11.17 -24.80 2.01
N VAL A 77 -11.36 -23.51 2.33
CA VAL A 77 -11.15 -22.95 3.67
C VAL A 77 -12.30 -21.99 3.94
N SER A 78 -13.01 -22.20 5.06
CA SER A 78 -14.02 -21.27 5.53
C SER A 78 -13.35 -19.99 6.05
N ARG A 79 -13.93 -18.83 5.73
CA ARG A 79 -13.47 -17.52 6.17
C ARG A 79 -14.67 -16.69 6.57
N GLU A 80 -14.55 -15.98 7.68
CA GLU A 80 -15.50 -14.93 8.05
C GLU A 80 -14.92 -13.57 7.69
N VAL A 81 -15.80 -12.69 7.22
CA VAL A 81 -15.44 -11.37 6.70
C VAL A 81 -16.45 -10.40 7.27
N PHE A 82 -15.96 -9.42 8.02
CA PHE A 82 -16.81 -8.42 8.67
C PHE A 82 -16.89 -7.12 7.89
N TYR A 83 -15.84 -6.80 7.13
CA TYR A 83 -15.70 -5.54 6.40
C TYR A 83 -15.11 -5.81 5.02
N THR A 84 -15.54 -5.00 4.05
CA THR A 84 -14.97 -5.00 2.72
C THR A 84 -13.65 -4.24 2.74
N GLN A 85 -12.62 -4.90 2.22
CA GLN A 85 -11.35 -4.28 1.86
C GLN A 85 -11.30 -4.10 0.35
N GLU A 86 -10.54 -3.10 -0.11
CA GLU A 86 -10.46 -2.80 -1.53
C GLU A 86 -9.06 -2.38 -1.95
N VAL A 87 -8.66 -2.81 -3.13
CA VAL A 87 -7.38 -2.43 -3.74
C VAL A 87 -7.66 -1.57 -4.96
N LEU A 88 -7.01 -0.41 -5.04
CA LEU A 88 -7.05 0.46 -6.22
C LEU A 88 -5.69 0.43 -6.95
N PHE A 89 -5.75 0.32 -8.27
CA PHE A 89 -4.61 0.45 -9.16
C PHE A 89 -4.78 1.70 -10.01
N ILE A 90 -3.90 2.68 -9.87
CA ILE A 90 -4.00 3.93 -10.63
C ILE A 90 -3.39 3.73 -12.02
N ARG A 91 -4.20 3.84 -13.06
CA ARG A 91 -3.78 3.64 -14.47
C ARG A 91 -3.52 4.95 -15.20
N LYS A 92 -4.22 6.02 -14.84
CA LYS A 92 -4.07 7.37 -15.42
C LYS A 92 -4.47 8.40 -14.37
N GLY A 93 -3.80 9.56 -14.40
CA GLY A 93 -4.18 10.73 -13.61
C GLY A 93 -3.60 10.74 -12.20
N LYS A 94 -4.22 11.55 -11.35
CA LYS A 94 -3.80 11.80 -9.98
C LYS A 94 -5.01 11.80 -9.05
N LEU A 95 -4.94 11.01 -7.99
CA LEU A 95 -6.03 10.82 -7.03
C LEU A 95 -5.57 11.30 -5.66
N ARG A 96 -6.38 12.14 -5.00
CA ARG A 96 -6.24 12.36 -3.56
C ARG A 96 -7.12 11.38 -2.81
N VAL A 97 -6.54 10.73 -1.80
CA VAL A 97 -7.28 9.92 -0.83
C VAL A 97 -7.31 10.67 0.49
N ASP A 98 -8.49 10.82 1.06
CA ASP A 98 -8.72 11.45 2.36
C ASP A 98 -9.07 10.34 3.37
N PHE A 99 -8.30 10.22 4.45
CA PHE A 99 -8.51 9.18 5.46
C PHE A 99 -9.33 9.69 6.64
N TYR A 100 -10.20 8.82 7.16
CA TYR A 100 -11.09 9.10 8.27
C TYR A 100 -11.06 7.95 9.28
N THR A 101 -11.32 8.27 10.55
CA THR A 101 -11.58 7.26 11.58
C THR A 101 -12.93 6.56 11.34
N GLN A 102 -13.21 5.50 12.10
CA GLN A 102 -14.52 4.83 12.08
C GLN A 102 -15.67 5.77 12.45
N ASP A 103 -15.39 6.76 13.31
CA ASP A 103 -16.34 7.81 13.73
C ASP A 103 -16.38 8.99 12.75
N GLN A 104 -15.94 8.78 11.50
CA GLN A 104 -16.00 9.74 10.40
C GLN A 104 -15.20 11.02 10.64
N GLN A 105 -14.21 10.99 11.55
CA GLN A 105 -13.33 12.12 11.80
C GLN A 105 -12.16 12.12 10.82
N TYR A 106 -11.89 13.25 10.17
CA TYR A 106 -10.78 13.39 9.23
C TYR A 106 -9.42 13.25 9.93
N ILE A 107 -8.48 12.59 9.26
CA ILE A 107 -7.10 12.38 9.74
C ILE A 107 -6.14 13.22 8.91
N ASP A 108 -5.87 12.77 7.68
CA ASP A 108 -4.99 13.43 6.71
C ASP A 108 -5.24 12.87 5.30
N SER A 109 -4.47 13.34 4.32
CA SER A 109 -4.61 12.96 2.92
C SER A 109 -3.29 12.53 2.29
N ARG A 110 -3.37 11.67 1.27
CA ARG A 110 -2.25 11.29 0.38
C ARG A 110 -2.61 11.54 -1.08
N LEU A 111 -1.58 11.71 -1.90
CA LEU A 111 -1.72 11.73 -3.37
C LEU A 111 -1.19 10.42 -3.92
N LEU A 112 -2.01 9.79 -4.76
CA LEU A 112 -1.65 8.64 -5.57
C LEU A 112 -1.47 9.10 -7.01
N GLN A 113 -0.46 8.54 -7.66
CA GLN A 113 -0.13 8.78 -9.06
C GLN A 113 -0.15 7.47 -9.86
N VAL A 114 0.03 7.60 -11.17
CA VAL A 114 0.05 6.45 -12.10
C VAL A 114 1.05 5.39 -11.64
N GLY A 115 0.58 4.15 -11.55
CA GLY A 115 1.36 2.99 -11.14
C GLY A 115 1.32 2.70 -9.64
N ASP A 116 0.85 3.64 -8.80
CA ASP A 116 0.66 3.37 -7.38
C ASP A 116 -0.48 2.37 -7.16
N VAL A 117 -0.33 1.58 -6.10
CA VAL A 117 -1.35 0.65 -5.61
C VAL A 117 -1.65 0.98 -4.16
N ILE A 118 -2.94 1.08 -3.82
CA ILE A 118 -3.38 1.25 -2.44
C ILE A 118 -4.31 0.10 -2.05
N LEU A 119 -4.09 -0.50 -0.87
CA LEU A 119 -5.06 -1.35 -0.18
C LEU A 119 -5.70 -0.54 0.95
N LEU A 120 -7.02 -0.46 0.95
CA LEU A 120 -7.84 0.18 1.98
C LEU A 120 -8.41 -0.91 2.89
N ILE A 121 -8.13 -0.79 4.20
CA ILE A 121 -8.25 -1.88 5.18
C ILE A 121 -9.32 -1.59 6.21
N ALA A 122 -9.30 -0.38 6.79
CA ALA A 122 -10.19 0.01 7.89
C ALA A 122 -10.44 1.53 7.90
N GLY A 123 -11.38 1.96 8.74
CA GLY A 123 -11.80 3.35 8.84
C GLY A 123 -12.65 3.80 7.65
N GLY A 124 -12.76 5.12 7.48
CA GLY A 124 -13.40 5.73 6.33
C GLY A 124 -12.36 6.26 5.35
N HIS A 125 -12.72 6.35 4.07
CA HIS A 125 -11.93 7.03 3.07
C HIS A 125 -12.83 7.81 2.10
N GLY A 126 -12.28 8.89 1.55
CA GLY A 126 -12.88 9.68 0.49
C GLY A 126 -11.86 9.90 -0.63
N PHE A 127 -12.36 10.29 -1.81
CA PHE A 127 -11.52 10.49 -2.98
C PHE A 127 -11.83 11.80 -3.68
N GLU A 128 -10.80 12.46 -4.19
CA GLU A 128 -10.92 13.53 -5.16
C GLU A 128 -9.98 13.27 -6.34
N ALA A 129 -10.53 13.19 -7.55
CA ALA A 129 -9.72 13.14 -8.76
C ALA A 129 -9.14 14.55 -9.00
N ILE A 130 -7.82 14.69 -8.83
CA ILE A 130 -7.10 15.95 -9.04
C ILE A 130 -6.87 16.20 -10.54
N GLU A 131 -6.78 15.11 -11.31
CA GLU A 131 -6.70 15.09 -12.77
C GLU A 131 -7.66 14.01 -13.31
N ASP A 132 -7.87 13.97 -14.62
CA ASP A 132 -8.60 12.90 -15.31
C ASP A 132 -8.08 11.51 -14.88
N LEU A 133 -8.93 10.78 -14.15
CA LEU A 133 -8.55 9.56 -13.45
C LEU A 133 -9.06 8.31 -14.18
N GLU A 134 -8.19 7.31 -14.34
CA GLU A 134 -8.58 5.93 -14.61
C GLU A 134 -7.96 5.02 -13.56
N MET A 135 -8.76 4.15 -12.97
CA MET A 135 -8.30 3.19 -11.97
C MET A 135 -9.05 1.87 -12.09
N ILE A 136 -8.42 0.80 -11.62
CA ILE A 136 -9.07 -0.51 -11.41
C ILE A 136 -9.27 -0.69 -9.93
N GLU A 137 -10.46 -1.15 -9.55
CA GLU A 137 -10.78 -1.52 -8.17
C GLU A 137 -10.98 -3.03 -8.05
N VAL A 138 -10.40 -3.63 -7.02
CA VAL A 138 -10.61 -5.02 -6.63
C VAL A 138 -11.18 -5.03 -5.21
N LYS A 139 -12.46 -5.35 -5.09
CA LYS A 139 -13.12 -5.49 -3.78
C LYS A 139 -13.08 -6.92 -3.27
N GLN A 140 -12.92 -7.04 -1.97
CA GLN A 140 -13.16 -8.25 -1.20
C GLN A 140 -14.64 -8.65 -1.35
N GLY A 141 -14.92 -9.95 -1.49
CA GLY A 141 -16.29 -10.49 -1.53
C GLY A 141 -16.59 -11.45 -0.38
N PRO A 142 -17.86 -11.83 -0.17
CA PRO A 142 -19.01 -11.62 -1.06
C PRO A 142 -19.49 -10.16 -1.11
N TYR A 143 -19.76 -9.65 -2.32
CA TYR A 143 -20.19 -8.27 -2.52
C TYR A 143 -21.68 -8.09 -2.21
N VAL A 144 -22.02 -7.15 -1.34
CA VAL A 144 -23.40 -6.87 -0.90
C VAL A 144 -23.99 -5.56 -1.45
N GLY A 145 -23.31 -4.91 -2.41
CA GLY A 145 -23.83 -3.71 -3.08
C GLY A 145 -23.78 -2.46 -2.19
N GLU A 146 -24.79 -1.60 -2.30
CA GLU A 146 -24.83 -0.34 -1.51
C GLU A 146 -24.92 -0.56 0.01
N GLN A 147 -25.31 -1.76 0.46
CA GLN A 147 -25.34 -2.10 1.89
C GLN A 147 -23.93 -2.22 2.50
N ASP A 148 -22.90 -2.25 1.66
CA ASP A 148 -21.50 -2.40 2.06
C ASP A 148 -20.90 -1.13 2.67
N LYS A 149 -21.57 0.02 2.53
CA LYS A 149 -21.02 1.31 2.97
C LYS A 149 -22.07 2.26 3.53
N THR A 150 -21.65 3.04 4.52
CA THR A 150 -22.37 4.24 4.96
C THR A 150 -21.65 5.47 4.40
N ARG A 151 -22.40 6.36 3.74
CA ARG A 151 -21.84 7.61 3.18
C ARG A 151 -22.01 8.75 4.17
N PHE A 152 -21.04 9.66 4.19
CA PHE A 152 -21.04 10.85 5.05
C PHE A 152 -20.37 12.03 4.33
N SER A 153 -20.56 13.24 4.85
CA SER A 153 -19.91 14.44 4.32
C SER A 153 -18.44 14.46 4.73
N GLY A 154 -17.55 14.50 3.74
CA GLY A 154 -16.11 14.64 3.95
C GLY A 154 -15.67 16.08 4.17
N ILE A 155 -14.37 16.31 4.07
CA ILE A 155 -13.75 17.63 4.17
C ILE A 155 -13.88 18.47 2.89
N SER A 156 -13.73 19.79 3.04
CA SER A 156 -13.52 20.72 1.93
C SER A 156 -12.05 20.84 1.54
N ALA A 157 -11.77 21.35 0.34
CA ALA A 157 -10.40 21.59 -0.15
C ALA A 157 -9.55 22.46 0.80
N ALA A 158 -10.16 23.37 1.56
CA ALA A 158 -9.46 24.24 2.51
C ALA A 158 -8.99 23.54 3.79
N GLN A 159 -9.52 22.35 4.09
CA GLN A 159 -9.21 21.57 5.28
C GLN A 159 -8.20 20.45 5.01
N VAL A 160 -7.80 20.27 3.75
CA VAL A 160 -6.91 19.19 3.33
C VAL A 160 -5.55 19.35 4.00
N ASN A 161 -5.14 18.32 4.73
CA ASN A 161 -3.80 18.15 5.27
C ASN A 161 -3.07 17.08 4.44
N LEU A 162 -2.33 17.50 3.41
CA LEU A 162 -1.52 16.60 2.60
C LEU A 162 -0.23 16.23 3.32
N VAL A 163 0.02 14.94 3.45
CA VAL A 163 1.29 14.40 3.92
C VAL A 163 2.01 13.77 2.72
N THR A 164 3.34 13.92 2.68
CA THR A 164 4.22 13.50 1.59
C THR A 164 5.31 12.58 2.10
#